data_AF-A0A1A8J310-F1
#
_entry.id   AF-A0A1A8J310-F1
#
_cell.length_a   1.000
_cell.length_b   1.000
_cell.length_c   1.000
_cell.angle_alpha   90.00
_cell.angle_beta   90.00
_cell.angle_gamma   90.00
#
_symmetry.space_group_name_H-M   'P 1'
#
loop_
_entity.id
_entity.type
_entity.pdbx_description
1 polymer ?
#
loop_
_entity_poly.entity_id
_entity_poly.type
_entity_poly.pdbx_seq_one_letter_code
_entity_poly.pdbx_strand_id
1 'polypeptide(L)'
;MGELFRSEEMTLAQLFLQSEAAYCCVSELGELGMVQFRDLNPDVNVFQRKFVNEVRRCEEMDRKLRFVEKEIKKANIPMVDTGENPEVPFPRDMIDLEATFEKLENELKEINTNQEALKKNFLELTELKHILHRTQQFFDEMEDPNLLEESSALMEGSEGGRGAPLRLGFVAGVISRERIPTFERMLWRVCRGNVFLRKAEIEDPLEDPTTGDQVHKSVFIIFFQGDQLKNRVKKICEGFRASLYPCPETPQERKEMLAGVNSRIEDLQMVLNQTEDHRQRVLQAASKTMRVWFIKVRKMKAIYHTLNLCNIDVTQKCLIAEVWCPVSDLDSIQFALRRGTERSGSTVPSILNRMQTKQTPPTFNKTNKFTSGFQNIVDAYGIGNYREINPAPYTIITFPFLFAVMFGDMGHGLLMTCVALYLVIRESRILAQKSDNEMFNMVFAGRYIILLMGIFSIYTGLIYNDCFSKSLNMFGSGWSVRPMFSTKGANWSFETLDRNAVLQLDPAVPGVFGGPYPLGIDPIWNVATNKLTFLNSFKMKMSVILGVTHMLFGVSLSLFNHLYLVLSTLRFDSCFLFSQSTVLPECDICKTS
;
A
#
# COMPACT_ATOMS: atom_id res chain seq x y z
N MET A 1 -25.85 23.43 6.91
CA MET A 1 -25.71 23.21 5.46
C MET A 1 -25.06 24.38 4.71
N GLY A 2 -24.87 25.56 5.31
CA GLY A 2 -24.24 26.71 4.64
C GLY A 2 -22.72 26.63 4.42
N GLU A 3 -22.00 25.78 5.17
CA GLU A 3 -20.53 25.70 5.16
C GLU A 3 -19.93 25.00 3.92
N LEU A 4 -20.66 24.11 3.23
CA LEU A 4 -20.12 23.43 2.03
C LEU A 4 -20.35 24.23 0.73
N PHE A 5 -21.22 25.24 0.77
CA PHE A 5 -21.62 26.00 -0.42
C PHE A 5 -20.47 26.83 -1.00
N ARG A 6 -19.57 27.32 -0.13
CA ARG A 6 -18.38 28.10 -0.48
C ARG A 6 -17.24 27.71 0.44
N SER A 7 -16.02 28.07 0.06
CA SER A 7 -14.88 27.89 0.95
C SER A 7 -15.06 28.65 2.26
N GLU A 8 -14.51 28.07 3.32
CA GLU A 8 -14.40 28.70 4.63
C GLU A 8 -13.59 29.99 4.55
N GLU A 9 -13.90 30.92 5.46
CA GLU A 9 -13.11 32.14 5.60
C GLU A 9 -11.80 31.82 6.32
N MET A 10 -10.69 32.14 5.67
CA MET A 10 -9.34 31.96 6.17
C MET A 10 -8.77 33.28 6.66
N THR A 11 -8.01 33.22 7.76
CA THR A 11 -7.18 34.31 8.23
C THR A 11 -5.73 33.86 8.28
N LEU A 12 -4.83 34.79 7.93
CA LEU A 12 -3.42 34.62 8.23
C LEU A 12 -3.22 34.98 9.71
N ALA A 13 -2.64 34.08 10.48
CA ALA A 13 -2.30 34.33 11.86
C ALA A 13 -0.80 34.12 12.09
N GLN A 14 -0.22 35.00 12.88
CA GLN A 14 1.16 34.92 13.33
C GLN A 14 1.18 34.35 14.76
N LEU A 15 1.93 33.27 14.93
CA LEU A 15 2.14 32.59 16.19
C LEU A 15 3.48 32.99 16.77
N PHE A 16 3.47 33.40 18.04
CA PHE A 16 4.67 33.57 18.84
C PHE A 16 4.76 32.41 19.84
N LEU A 17 5.74 31.53 19.61
CA LEU A 17 5.98 30.34 20.42
C LEU A 17 7.32 30.47 21.13
N GLN A 18 7.35 30.26 22.44
CA GLN A 18 8.62 30.17 23.17
C GLN A 18 9.35 28.86 22.79
N SER A 19 10.68 28.87 22.73
CA SER A 19 11.47 27.70 22.31
C SER A 19 11.20 26.43 23.11
N GLU A 20 10.88 26.55 24.41
CA GLU A 20 10.60 25.40 25.29
C GLU A 20 9.18 24.83 25.08
N ALA A 21 8.20 25.70 24.82
CA ALA A 21 6.81 25.31 24.59
C ALA A 21 6.53 24.90 23.14
N ALA A 22 7.38 25.31 22.19
CA ALA A 22 7.15 25.15 20.77
C ALA A 22 6.86 23.72 20.34
N TYR A 23 7.60 22.74 20.87
CA TYR A 23 7.38 21.34 20.54
C TYR A 23 5.98 20.85 20.96
N CYS A 24 5.57 21.17 22.18
CA CYS A 24 4.27 20.79 22.73
C CYS A 24 3.12 21.54 22.05
N CYS A 25 3.30 22.83 21.74
CA CYS A 25 2.29 23.60 21.02
C CYS A 25 2.09 23.06 19.60
N VAL A 26 3.17 22.76 18.88
CA VAL A 26 3.08 22.20 17.52
C VAL A 26 2.51 20.78 17.54
N SER A 27 2.79 19.96 18.56
CA SER A 27 2.15 18.64 18.67
C SER A 27 0.63 18.75 18.87
N GLU A 28 0.18 19.64 19.76
CA GLU A 28 -1.26 19.86 20.00
C GLU A 28 -1.96 20.48 18.78
N LEU A 29 -1.28 21.39 18.06
CA LEU A 29 -1.77 21.92 16.78
C LEU A 29 -1.87 20.81 15.71
N GLY A 30 -0.92 19.86 15.71
CA GLY A 30 -0.92 18.71 14.80
C GLY A 30 -2.05 17.72 15.09
N GLU A 31 -2.37 17.46 16.36
CA GLU A 31 -3.53 16.63 16.73
C GLU A 31 -4.87 17.29 16.37
N LEU A 32 -4.92 18.64 16.39
CA LEU A 32 -6.10 19.39 15.96
C LEU A 32 -6.23 19.46 14.43
N GLY A 33 -5.13 19.62 13.69
CA GLY A 33 -5.08 19.45 12.24
C GLY A 33 -5.74 20.53 11.38
N MET A 34 -5.92 21.76 11.91
CA MET A 34 -6.65 22.85 11.23
C MET A 34 -5.76 24.04 10.81
N VAL A 35 -4.43 23.89 10.94
CA VAL A 35 -3.47 24.95 10.62
C VAL A 35 -2.56 24.53 9.48
N GLN A 36 -2.31 25.44 8.54
CA GLN A 36 -1.34 25.26 7.48
C GLN A 36 -0.16 26.23 7.69
N PHE A 37 1.03 25.69 7.98
CA PHE A 37 2.24 26.47 8.14
C PHE A 37 2.75 26.99 6.80
N ARG A 38 3.15 28.27 6.77
CA ARG A 38 3.88 28.86 5.65
C ARG A 38 5.38 28.71 5.89
N ASP A 39 6.14 28.43 4.83
CA ASP A 39 7.60 28.51 4.90
C ASP A 39 8.01 29.98 5.01
N LEU A 40 8.66 30.34 6.11
CA LEU A 40 9.23 31.67 6.33
C LEU A 40 10.69 31.76 5.88
N ASN A 41 11.31 30.63 5.53
CA ASN A 41 12.73 30.54 5.17
C ASN A 41 12.91 29.89 3.77
N PRO A 42 12.32 30.46 2.70
CA PRO A 42 12.45 29.89 1.35
C PRO A 42 13.88 29.96 0.80
N ASP A 43 14.64 30.99 1.19
CA ASP A 43 16.00 31.24 0.69
C ASP A 43 17.07 30.41 1.44
N VAL A 44 16.67 29.71 2.51
CA VAL A 44 17.58 28.92 3.35
C VAL A 44 17.51 27.46 2.95
N ASN A 45 18.68 26.90 2.59
CA ASN A 45 18.79 25.49 2.25
C ASN A 45 18.43 24.60 3.46
N VAL A 46 17.85 23.42 3.20
CA VAL A 46 17.37 22.47 4.21
C VAL A 46 18.44 22.12 5.26
N PHE A 47 19.72 22.04 4.85
CA PHE A 47 20.84 21.73 5.75
C PHE A 47 21.23 22.85 6.71
N GLN A 48 20.87 24.09 6.42
CA GLN A 48 21.19 25.25 7.25
C GLN A 48 20.08 25.52 8.29
N ARG A 49 18.96 24.79 8.21
CA ARG A 49 17.85 24.91 9.15
C ARG A 49 18.23 24.31 10.51
N LYS A 50 17.77 24.96 11.58
CA LYS A 50 18.20 24.65 12.95
C LYS A 50 17.91 23.23 13.40
N PHE A 51 16.74 22.68 13.05
CA PHE A 51 16.30 21.36 13.54
C PHE A 51 16.65 20.20 12.58
N VAL A 52 17.64 20.38 11.69
CA VAL A 52 18.03 19.34 10.73
C VAL A 52 18.61 18.10 11.42
N ASN A 53 19.34 18.28 12.52
CA ASN A 53 19.97 17.19 13.25
C ASN A 53 18.92 16.29 13.91
N GLU A 54 17.87 16.87 14.48
CA GLU A 54 16.75 16.15 15.09
C GLU A 54 15.94 15.40 14.03
N VAL A 55 15.71 15.99 12.86
CA VAL A 55 15.05 15.30 11.74
C VAL A 55 15.88 14.11 11.27
N ARG A 56 17.20 14.27 11.15
CA ARG A 56 18.12 13.19 10.76
C ARG A 56 18.13 12.05 11.78
N ARG A 57 18.12 12.38 13.08
CA ARG A 57 18.00 11.39 14.16
C ARG A 57 16.68 10.61 14.07
N CYS A 58 15.55 11.29 13.87
CA CYS A 58 14.26 10.64 13.68
C CYS A 58 14.23 9.74 12.43
N GLU A 59 14.88 10.16 11.35
CA GLU A 59 15.00 9.38 10.12
C GLU A 59 15.88 8.14 10.30
N GLU A 60 16.94 8.24 11.09
CA GLU A 60 17.75 7.09 11.48
C GLU A 60 16.94 6.11 12.33
N MET A 61 16.14 6.59 13.29
CA MET A 61 15.22 5.74 14.05
C MET A 61 14.19 5.05 13.15
N ASP A 62 13.60 5.75 12.17
CA ASP A 62 12.68 5.15 11.20
C ASP A 62 13.38 4.08 10.35
N ARG A 63 14.64 4.29 9.97
CA ARG A 63 15.46 3.28 9.26
C ARG A 63 15.69 2.03 10.13
N LYS A 64 16.04 2.20 11.41
CA LYS A 64 16.22 1.09 12.36
C LYS A 64 14.92 0.30 12.52
N LEU A 65 13.79 0.99 12.68
CA LEU A 65 12.47 0.35 12.77
C LEU A 65 12.09 -0.39 11.47
N ARG A 66 12.36 0.16 10.28
CA ARG A 66 12.11 -0.55 9.01
C ARG A 66 12.94 -1.84 8.86
N PHE A 67 14.18 -1.83 9.34
CA PHE A 67 15.01 -3.04 9.38
C PHE A 67 14.35 -4.12 10.25
N VAL A 68 13.94 -3.75 11.46
CA VAL A 68 13.27 -4.66 12.40
C VAL A 68 11.92 -5.14 11.83
N GLU A 69 11.15 -4.29 11.15
CA GLU A 69 9.89 -4.67 10.50
C GLU A 69 10.12 -5.73 9.42
N LYS A 70 11.19 -5.57 8.64
CA LYS A 70 11.59 -6.55 7.62
C LYS A 70 11.94 -7.90 8.24
N GLU A 71 12.64 -7.90 9.37
CA GLU A 71 12.98 -9.14 10.09
C GLU A 71 11.75 -9.81 10.72
N ILE A 72 10.80 -9.04 11.25
CA ILE A 72 9.51 -9.56 11.76
C ILE A 72 8.70 -10.20 10.62
N LYS A 73 8.63 -9.53 9.46
CA LYS A 73 7.95 -10.04 8.27
C LYS A 73 8.59 -11.34 7.75
N LYS A 74 9.92 -11.41 7.70
CA LYS A 74 10.65 -12.64 7.35
C LYS A 74 10.34 -13.79 8.32
N ALA A 75 10.16 -13.49 9.60
CA ALA A 75 9.82 -14.48 10.62
C ALA A 75 8.33 -14.88 10.63
N ASN A 76 7.50 -14.35 9.72
CA ASN A 76 6.05 -14.59 9.64
C ASN A 76 5.29 -14.34 10.97
N ILE A 77 5.76 -13.39 11.78
CA ILE A 77 5.07 -13.02 13.03
C ILE A 77 4.01 -11.96 12.71
N PRO A 78 2.73 -12.18 13.04
CA PRO A 78 1.69 -11.20 12.81
C PRO A 78 1.90 -9.98 13.72
N MET A 79 1.97 -8.79 13.12
CA MET A 79 1.98 -7.53 13.85
C MET A 79 0.55 -7.20 14.30
N VAL A 80 0.29 -7.28 15.60
CA VAL A 80 -1.01 -6.93 16.20
C VAL A 80 -1.19 -5.42 16.11
N ASP A 81 -2.33 -4.98 15.57
CA ASP A 81 -2.74 -3.58 15.63
C ASP A 81 -3.67 -3.39 16.84
N THR A 82 -3.22 -2.66 17.85
CA THR A 82 -4.06 -2.29 19.00
C THR A 82 -5.05 -1.17 18.63
N GLY A 83 -4.90 -0.51 17.47
CA GLY A 83 -5.76 0.59 17.05
C GLY A 83 -5.63 1.87 17.88
N GLU A 84 -4.72 1.88 18.86
CA GLU A 84 -4.45 3.03 19.72
C GLU A 84 -3.53 4.01 18.99
N ASN A 85 -3.97 5.27 18.90
CA ASN A 85 -3.12 6.37 18.47
C ASN A 85 -2.37 6.90 19.69
N PRO A 86 -1.07 6.61 19.85
CA PRO A 86 -0.30 7.10 20.98
C PRO A 86 -0.17 8.63 20.93
N GLU A 87 -0.13 9.24 22.11
CA GLU A 87 0.30 10.62 22.26
C GLU A 87 1.76 10.80 21.84
N VAL A 88 2.07 12.02 21.42
CA VAL A 88 3.43 12.42 21.03
C VAL A 88 4.34 12.35 22.27
N PRO A 89 5.48 11.65 22.20
CA PRO A 89 6.45 11.60 23.30
C PRO A 89 7.15 12.94 23.47
N PHE A 90 7.67 13.21 24.67
CA PHE A 90 8.46 14.42 24.88
C PHE A 90 9.84 14.29 24.22
N PRO A 91 10.52 15.41 23.89
CA PRO A 91 11.88 15.38 23.35
C PRO A 91 12.89 14.67 24.25
N ARG A 92 12.65 14.60 25.56
CA ARG A 92 13.52 13.86 26.51
C ARG A 92 13.47 12.36 26.27
N ASP A 93 12.27 11.83 26.03
CA ASP A 93 12.04 10.41 25.76
C ASP A 93 12.64 9.96 24.41
N MET A 94 13.00 10.90 23.53
CA MET A 94 13.68 10.63 22.27
C MET A 94 14.99 9.89 22.47
N ILE A 95 15.77 10.29 23.49
CA ILE A 95 17.09 9.73 23.76
C ILE A 95 16.93 8.27 24.25
N ASP A 96 15.96 8.03 25.11
CA ASP A 96 15.65 6.69 25.61
C ASP A 96 15.15 5.78 24.48
N LEU A 97 14.28 6.31 23.60
CA LEU A 97 13.81 5.58 22.42
C LEU A 97 14.96 5.23 21.48
N GLU A 98 15.88 6.15 21.20
CA GLU A 98 17.06 5.87 20.38
C GLU A 98 17.92 4.76 20.97
N ALA A 99 18.21 4.83 22.27
CA ALA A 99 18.99 3.80 22.96
C ALA A 99 18.30 2.43 22.88
N THR A 100 16.97 2.38 23.02
CA THR A 100 16.21 1.13 22.90
C THR A 100 16.25 0.56 21.48
N PHE A 101 16.10 1.41 20.45
CA PHE A 101 16.12 0.96 19.05
C PHE A 101 17.51 0.54 18.60
N GLU A 102 18.55 1.23 19.06
CA GLU A 102 19.93 0.85 18.78
C GLU A 102 20.31 -0.47 19.45
N LYS A 103 19.93 -0.66 20.71
CA LYS A 103 20.12 -1.94 21.40
C LYS A 103 19.42 -3.08 20.66
N LEU A 104 18.17 -2.87 20.24
CA LEU A 104 17.38 -3.88 19.55
C LEU A 104 17.93 -4.19 18.14
N GLU A 105 18.38 -3.18 17.40
CA GLU A 105 19.03 -3.38 16.10
C GLU A 105 20.35 -4.16 16.24
N ASN A 106 21.19 -3.77 17.20
CA ASN A 106 22.47 -4.43 17.43
C ASN A 106 22.29 -5.88 17.89
N GLU A 107 21.36 -6.13 18.81
CA GLU A 107 21.03 -7.49 19.27
C GLU A 107 20.54 -8.36 18.10
N LEU A 108 19.65 -7.86 17.24
CA LEU A 108 19.18 -8.61 16.09
C LEU A 108 20.27 -8.84 15.03
N LYS A 109 21.13 -7.85 14.78
CA LYS A 109 22.27 -8.01 13.86
C LYS A 109 23.25 -9.06 14.35
N GLU A 110 23.61 -9.00 15.64
CA GLU A 110 24.53 -9.95 16.25
C GLU A 110 23.94 -11.37 16.23
N ILE A 111 22.67 -11.53 16.58
CA ILE A 111 21.97 -12.82 16.49
C ILE A 111 21.99 -13.33 15.05
N ASN A 112 21.69 -12.49 14.05
CA ASN A 112 21.66 -12.90 12.65
C ASN A 112 23.05 -13.32 12.15
N THR A 113 24.12 -12.58 12.48
CA THR A 113 25.48 -12.94 12.09
C THR A 113 25.95 -14.23 12.77
N ASN A 114 25.62 -14.40 14.05
CA ASN A 114 25.95 -15.60 14.82
C ASN A 114 25.17 -16.81 14.30
N GLN A 115 23.89 -16.64 13.95
CA GLN A 115 23.06 -17.69 13.38
C GLN A 115 23.57 -18.12 12.00
N GLU A 116 23.97 -17.18 11.13
CA GLU A 116 24.58 -17.51 9.84
C GLU A 116 25.90 -18.29 10.01
N ALA A 117 26.77 -17.85 10.92
CA ALA A 117 28.02 -18.55 11.24
C ALA A 117 27.77 -19.96 11.81
N LEU A 118 26.81 -20.10 12.73
CA LEU A 118 26.42 -21.39 13.30
C LEU A 118 25.81 -22.32 12.25
N LYS A 119 24.93 -21.83 11.38
CA LYS A 119 24.36 -22.60 10.27
C LYS A 119 25.44 -23.06 9.30
N LYS A 120 26.41 -22.21 8.99
CA LYS A 120 27.56 -22.57 8.14
C LYS A 120 28.41 -23.68 8.79
N ASN A 121 28.74 -23.56 10.07
CA ASN A 121 29.49 -24.59 10.79
C ASN A 121 28.71 -25.92 10.90
N PHE A 122 27.39 -25.83 11.12
CA PHE A 122 26.50 -26.99 11.16
C PHE A 122 26.45 -27.69 9.80
N LEU A 123 26.38 -26.92 8.70
CA LEU A 123 26.44 -27.45 7.34
C LEU A 123 27.76 -28.17 7.07
N GLU A 124 28.90 -27.55 7.38
CA GLU A 124 30.23 -28.14 7.18
C GLU A 124 30.40 -29.45 7.96
N LEU A 125 29.93 -29.50 9.21
CA LEU A 125 29.98 -30.72 10.03
C LEU A 125 29.00 -31.80 9.55
N THR A 126 27.83 -31.41 9.05
CA THR A 126 26.86 -32.34 8.47
C THR A 126 27.39 -32.94 7.17
N GLU A 127 28.01 -32.13 6.30
CA GLU A 127 28.74 -32.61 5.12
C GLU A 127 29.82 -33.61 5.54
N LEU A 128 30.65 -33.27 6.53
CA LEU A 128 31.69 -34.17 7.06
C LEU A 128 31.11 -35.49 7.60
N LYS A 129 30.00 -35.44 8.34
CA LYS A 129 29.31 -36.63 8.86
C LYS A 129 28.88 -37.57 7.73
N HIS A 130 28.24 -37.03 6.69
CA HIS A 130 27.82 -37.84 5.54
C HIS A 130 29.01 -38.43 4.79
N ILE A 131 30.11 -37.67 4.64
CA ILE A 131 31.35 -38.20 4.05
C ILE A 131 31.89 -39.36 4.88
N LEU A 132 32.03 -39.20 6.20
CA LEU A 132 32.60 -40.24 7.07
C LEU A 132 31.73 -41.51 7.07
N HIS A 133 30.41 -41.37 7.12
CA HIS A 133 29.48 -42.50 7.10
C HIS A 133 29.53 -43.24 5.75
N ARG A 134 29.49 -42.52 4.63
CA ARG A 134 29.56 -43.14 3.29
C ARG A 134 30.94 -43.71 2.99
N THR A 135 32.01 -43.03 3.41
CA THR A 135 33.39 -43.53 3.29
C THR A 135 33.57 -44.83 4.06
N GLN A 136 33.02 -44.94 5.28
CA GLN A 136 33.05 -46.20 6.04
C GLN A 136 32.36 -47.33 5.26
N GLN A 137 31.16 -47.09 4.73
CA GLN A 137 30.45 -48.06 3.90
C GLN A 137 31.28 -48.49 2.67
N PHE A 138 31.94 -47.56 1.98
CA PHE A 138 32.76 -47.86 0.80
C PHE A 138 34.03 -48.68 1.12
N PHE A 139 34.66 -48.43 2.27
CA PHE A 139 35.84 -49.22 2.69
C PHE A 139 35.42 -50.60 3.20
N ASP A 140 34.29 -50.72 3.90
CA ASP A 140 33.74 -52.02 4.32
C ASP A 140 33.33 -52.87 3.08
N GLU A 141 32.84 -52.25 2.01
CA GLU A 141 32.58 -52.91 0.71
C GLU A 141 33.86 -53.32 -0.05
N MET A 142 35.01 -52.69 0.22
CA MET A 142 36.31 -53.04 -0.38
C MET A 142 37.02 -54.19 0.36
N GLU A 143 36.63 -54.50 1.60
CA GLU A 143 37.13 -55.68 2.34
C GLU A 143 36.50 -56.99 1.84
N ASP A 144 35.54 -56.93 0.90
CA ASP A 144 34.93 -58.10 0.26
C ASP A 144 35.85 -58.64 -0.87
N PRO A 145 36.39 -59.87 -0.76
CA PRO A 145 37.51 -60.36 -1.57
C PRO A 145 37.24 -60.47 -3.10
N ASN A 146 35.98 -60.43 -3.54
CA ASN A 146 35.62 -60.55 -4.96
C ASN A 146 35.83 -59.26 -5.78
N LEU A 147 35.91 -58.08 -5.15
CA LEU A 147 36.06 -56.79 -5.86
C LEU A 147 37.53 -56.36 -6.06
N LEU A 148 38.44 -56.93 -5.27
CA LEU A 148 39.88 -56.69 -5.39
C LEU A 148 40.44 -57.26 -6.71
N GLU A 149 39.92 -58.38 -7.21
CA GLU A 149 40.32 -58.95 -8.50
C GLU A 149 39.98 -58.04 -9.69
N GLU A 150 38.81 -57.41 -9.70
CA GLU A 150 38.35 -56.56 -10.81
C GLU A 150 39.10 -55.20 -10.85
N SER A 151 39.45 -54.66 -9.68
CA SER A 151 40.24 -53.43 -9.55
C SER A 151 41.72 -53.61 -9.88
N SER A 152 42.27 -54.81 -9.62
CA SER A 152 43.63 -55.18 -9.99
C SER A 152 43.77 -55.30 -11.51
N ALA A 153 42.77 -55.91 -12.17
CA ALA A 153 42.77 -56.15 -13.61
C ALA A 153 42.74 -54.86 -14.48
N LEU A 154 42.18 -53.76 -13.97
CA LEU A 154 42.13 -52.47 -14.69
C LEU A 154 43.42 -51.64 -14.56
N MET A 155 44.25 -51.91 -13.55
CA MET A 155 45.50 -51.18 -13.31
C MET A 155 46.77 -51.92 -13.78
N GLU A 156 46.70 -53.23 -14.06
CA GLU A 156 47.82 -54.04 -14.57
C GLU A 156 48.12 -53.85 -16.07
N GLY A 157 48.13 -52.61 -16.55
CA GLY A 157 48.54 -52.24 -17.91
C GLY A 157 50.02 -51.86 -18.06
N SER A 158 50.84 -51.95 -17.00
CA SER A 158 52.27 -51.63 -17.07
C SER A 158 53.10 -52.62 -16.28
N GLU A 159 54.10 -53.17 -16.96
CA GLU A 159 54.91 -54.33 -16.59
C GLU A 159 55.51 -54.32 -15.17
N GLY A 160 55.42 -55.48 -14.50
CA GLY A 160 56.54 -56.09 -13.77
C GLY A 160 56.96 -55.47 -12.44
N GLY A 161 56.31 -55.86 -11.34
CA GLY A 161 56.85 -55.66 -9.98
C GLY A 161 55.93 -56.13 -8.86
N ARG A 162 56.04 -57.41 -8.46
CA ARG A 162 55.39 -57.95 -7.25
C ARG A 162 56.08 -57.40 -5.99
N GLY A 163 55.29 -56.91 -5.01
CA GLY A 163 55.68 -56.99 -3.60
C GLY A 163 55.73 -55.73 -2.73
N ALA A 164 54.94 -54.68 -3.00
CA ALA A 164 54.70 -53.62 -2.01
C ALA A 164 53.19 -53.37 -1.83
N PRO A 165 52.68 -53.19 -0.59
CA PRO A 165 51.29 -52.79 -0.40
C PRO A 165 51.08 -51.45 -1.12
N LEU A 166 50.17 -51.44 -2.11
CA LEU A 166 49.82 -50.23 -2.84
C LEU A 166 49.25 -49.19 -1.85
N ARG A 167 50.07 -48.22 -1.44
CA ARG A 167 49.60 -47.03 -0.71
C ARG A 167 48.89 -46.11 -1.70
N LEU A 168 47.60 -46.36 -1.92
CA LEU A 168 46.71 -45.48 -2.67
C LEU A 168 46.40 -44.25 -1.81
N GLY A 169 46.64 -43.06 -2.35
CA GLY A 169 46.16 -41.82 -1.76
C GLY A 169 44.71 -41.60 -2.15
N PHE A 170 43.87 -41.16 -1.21
CA PHE A 170 42.49 -40.77 -1.52
C PHE A 170 42.19 -39.34 -1.08
N VAL A 171 41.23 -38.73 -1.77
CA VAL A 171 40.66 -37.42 -1.43
C VAL A 171 39.15 -37.54 -1.46
N ALA A 172 38.49 -37.09 -0.40
CA ALA A 172 37.04 -37.06 -0.30
C ALA A 172 36.54 -35.61 -0.25
N GLY A 173 35.36 -35.39 -0.84
CA GLY A 173 34.74 -34.08 -0.86
C GLY A 173 33.27 -34.13 -1.25
N VAL A 174 32.65 -32.96 -1.25
CA VAL A 174 31.23 -32.78 -1.58
C VAL A 174 31.10 -31.82 -2.75
N ILE A 175 30.16 -32.11 -3.64
CA ILE A 175 29.85 -31.30 -4.82
C ILE A 175 28.35 -31.26 -5.07
N SER A 176 27.85 -30.16 -5.66
CA SER A 176 26.46 -30.07 -6.11
C SER A 176 26.16 -31.11 -7.20
N ARG A 177 24.98 -31.74 -7.10
CA ARG A 177 24.57 -32.85 -7.97
C ARG A 177 24.60 -32.50 -9.45
N GLU A 178 24.24 -31.27 -9.80
CA GLU A 178 24.19 -30.78 -11.18
C GLU A 178 25.56 -30.79 -11.88
N ARG A 179 26.63 -30.60 -11.11
CA ARG A 179 28.00 -30.44 -11.65
C ARG A 179 28.76 -31.75 -11.79
N ILE A 180 28.23 -32.85 -11.25
CA ILE A 180 28.88 -34.17 -11.23
C ILE A 180 29.23 -34.69 -12.63
N PRO A 181 28.31 -34.68 -13.63
CA PRO A 181 28.63 -35.26 -14.94
C PRO A 181 29.74 -34.50 -15.67
N THR A 182 29.88 -33.21 -15.41
CA THR A 182 30.92 -32.36 -15.99
C THR A 182 32.25 -32.55 -15.24
N PHE A 183 32.18 -32.70 -13.92
CA PHE A 183 33.32 -33.01 -13.06
C PHE A 183 33.98 -34.33 -13.43
N GLU A 184 33.20 -35.41 -13.59
CA GLU A 184 33.68 -36.74 -13.96
C GLU A 184 34.40 -36.73 -15.32
N ARG A 185 33.81 -36.06 -16.32
CA ARG A 185 34.41 -35.92 -17.66
C ARG A 185 35.73 -35.14 -17.63
N MET A 186 35.84 -34.11 -16.80
CA MET A 186 37.06 -33.33 -16.66
C MET A 186 38.16 -34.12 -15.95
N LEU A 187 37.81 -34.83 -14.88
CA LEU A 187 38.73 -35.70 -14.14
C LEU A 187 39.32 -36.77 -15.05
N TRP A 188 38.47 -37.45 -15.84
CA TRP A 188 38.88 -38.47 -16.79
C TRP A 188 39.85 -37.93 -17.86
N ARG A 189 39.53 -36.77 -18.47
CA ARG A 189 40.36 -36.15 -19.53
C ARG A 189 41.74 -35.73 -19.04
N VAL A 190 41.84 -35.12 -17.86
CA VAL A 190 43.11 -34.59 -17.33
C VAL A 190 43.99 -35.71 -16.77
N CYS A 191 43.39 -36.71 -16.14
CA CYS A 191 44.09 -37.82 -15.50
C CYS A 191 44.29 -39.03 -16.41
N ARG A 192 43.80 -38.99 -17.66
CA ARG A 192 43.92 -40.05 -18.68
C ARG A 192 43.46 -41.43 -18.18
N GLY A 193 42.45 -41.47 -17.30
CA GLY A 193 41.92 -42.72 -16.73
C GLY A 193 42.69 -43.28 -15.52
N ASN A 194 43.78 -42.65 -15.08
CA ASN A 194 44.59 -43.15 -13.94
C ASN A 194 44.01 -42.80 -12.56
N VAL A 195 42.72 -42.47 -12.47
CA VAL A 195 42.06 -41.99 -11.26
C VAL A 195 40.69 -42.64 -11.16
N PHE A 196 40.41 -43.24 -10.00
CA PHE A 196 39.16 -43.95 -9.74
C PHE A 196 38.22 -43.08 -8.89
N LEU A 197 37.04 -42.75 -9.43
CA LEU A 197 36.03 -41.92 -8.78
C LEU A 197 34.88 -42.80 -8.28
N ARG A 198 34.59 -42.74 -6.99
CA ARG A 198 33.35 -43.25 -6.39
C ARG A 198 32.47 -42.08 -5.98
N LYS A 199 31.16 -42.20 -6.20
CA LYS A 199 30.15 -41.18 -5.86
C LYS A 199 29.04 -41.80 -5.03
N ALA A 200 28.57 -41.08 -4.03
CA ALA A 200 27.39 -41.39 -3.23
C ALA A 200 26.49 -40.17 -3.17
N GLU A 201 25.20 -40.37 -3.38
CA GLU A 201 24.22 -39.29 -3.26
C GLU A 201 23.84 -39.09 -1.78
N ILE A 202 23.65 -37.83 -1.39
CA ILE A 202 23.05 -37.48 -0.10
C ILE A 202 21.55 -37.34 -0.36
N GLU A 203 20.73 -38.10 0.37
CA GLU A 203 19.27 -38.10 0.21
C GLU A 203 18.64 -36.82 0.77
N ASP A 204 19.16 -36.36 1.91
CA ASP A 204 18.68 -35.14 2.56
C ASP A 204 19.19 -33.88 1.84
N PRO A 205 18.31 -32.97 1.40
CA PRO A 205 18.73 -31.68 0.87
C PRO A 205 19.34 -30.83 1.98
N LEU A 206 20.49 -30.23 1.69
CA LEU A 206 21.16 -29.33 2.61
C LEU A 206 20.79 -27.88 2.27
N GLU A 207 20.46 -27.08 3.29
CA GLU A 207 20.16 -25.66 3.12
C GLU A 207 21.46 -24.86 2.99
N ASP A 208 21.63 -24.10 1.90
CA ASP A 208 22.78 -23.21 1.77
C ASP A 208 22.59 -21.97 2.69
N PRO A 209 23.59 -21.61 3.52
CA PRO A 209 23.43 -20.64 4.61
C PRO A 209 23.18 -19.20 4.16
N THR A 210 23.51 -18.87 2.90
CA THR A 210 23.40 -17.51 2.35
C THR A 210 22.16 -17.30 1.49
N THR A 211 21.66 -18.34 0.82
CA THR A 211 20.49 -18.24 -0.06
C THR A 211 19.23 -18.86 0.55
N GLY A 212 19.38 -19.77 1.53
CA GLY A 212 18.26 -20.54 2.08
C GLY A 212 17.70 -21.57 1.10
N ASP A 213 18.40 -21.82 -0.01
CA ASP A 213 17.98 -22.78 -1.02
C ASP A 213 18.35 -24.20 -0.59
N GLN A 214 17.43 -25.13 -0.83
CA GLN A 214 17.68 -26.55 -0.65
C GLN A 214 18.52 -27.07 -1.83
N VAL A 215 19.79 -27.38 -1.56
CA VAL A 215 20.72 -27.88 -2.57
C VAL A 215 21.00 -29.36 -2.33
N HIS A 216 20.72 -30.17 -3.36
CA HIS A 216 21.15 -31.56 -3.36
C HIS A 216 22.65 -31.64 -3.67
N LYS A 217 23.39 -32.19 -2.71
CA LYS A 217 24.83 -32.42 -2.84
C LYS A 217 25.10 -33.93 -2.89
N SER A 218 26.26 -34.30 -3.44
CA SER A 218 26.74 -35.67 -3.45
C SER A 218 28.17 -35.73 -2.95
N VAL A 219 28.47 -36.80 -2.23
CA VAL A 219 29.82 -37.13 -1.77
C VAL A 219 30.57 -37.82 -2.90
N PHE A 220 31.84 -37.48 -3.07
CA PHE A 220 32.73 -38.20 -3.95
C PHE A 220 34.03 -38.57 -3.23
N ILE A 221 34.61 -39.70 -3.62
CA ILE A 221 35.91 -40.18 -3.18
C ILE A 221 36.73 -40.47 -4.42
N ILE A 222 37.93 -39.91 -4.47
CA ILE A 222 38.86 -40.05 -5.59
C ILE A 222 40.10 -40.78 -5.09
N PHE A 223 40.38 -41.94 -5.68
CA PHE A 223 41.61 -42.71 -5.45
C PHE A 223 42.61 -42.42 -6.55
N PHE A 224 43.86 -42.14 -6.17
CA PHE A 224 44.96 -41.86 -7.10
C PHE A 224 46.28 -42.39 -6.55
N GLN A 225 47.24 -42.60 -7.45
CA GLN A 225 48.59 -43.03 -7.10
C GLN A 225 49.58 -41.90 -7.44
N GLY A 226 50.30 -41.40 -6.43
CA GLY A 226 51.36 -40.39 -6.58
C GLY A 226 50.94 -38.92 -6.37
N ASP A 227 51.89 -38.12 -5.88
CA ASP A 227 51.66 -36.74 -5.44
C ASP A 227 51.39 -35.73 -6.57
N GLN A 228 51.89 -35.99 -7.79
CA GLN A 228 51.62 -35.11 -8.93
C GLN A 228 50.14 -35.16 -9.35
N LEU A 229 49.50 -36.33 -9.25
CA LEU A 229 48.07 -36.49 -9.53
C LEU A 229 47.23 -35.85 -8.42
N LYS A 230 47.65 -35.97 -7.14
CA LYS A 230 47.02 -35.28 -6.00
C LYS A 230 46.87 -33.78 -6.23
N ASN A 231 47.95 -33.11 -6.66
CA ASN A 231 47.93 -31.68 -6.91
C ASN A 231 47.04 -31.28 -8.10
N ARG A 232 46.97 -32.13 -9.14
CA ARG A 232 46.06 -31.90 -10.27
C ARG A 232 44.59 -32.07 -9.85
N VAL A 233 44.27 -33.12 -9.10
CA VAL A 233 42.91 -33.38 -8.60
C VAL A 233 42.45 -32.25 -7.68
N LYS A 234 43.30 -31.79 -6.75
CA LYS A 234 42.97 -30.64 -5.89
C LYS A 234 42.61 -29.38 -6.70
N LYS A 235 43.40 -29.04 -7.72
CA LYS A 235 43.11 -27.90 -8.60
C LYS A 235 41.78 -28.03 -9.35
N ILE A 236 41.43 -29.25 -9.78
CA ILE A 236 40.13 -29.52 -10.42
C ILE A 236 39.01 -29.34 -9.38
N CYS A 237 39.15 -29.89 -8.18
CA CYS A 237 38.16 -29.74 -7.10
C CYS A 237 37.93 -28.26 -6.75
N GLU A 238 38.99 -27.47 -6.63
CA GLU A 238 38.91 -26.01 -6.42
C GLU A 238 38.21 -25.31 -7.60
N GLY A 239 38.53 -25.68 -8.85
CA GLY A 239 37.91 -25.11 -10.05
C GLY A 239 36.40 -25.36 -10.15
N PHE A 240 35.92 -26.49 -9.65
CA PHE A 240 34.49 -26.82 -9.59
C PHE A 240 33.80 -26.33 -8.30
N ARG A 241 34.54 -25.70 -7.38
CA ARG A 241 34.09 -25.27 -6.04
C ARG A 241 33.59 -26.43 -5.17
N ALA A 242 34.28 -27.56 -5.20
CA ALA A 242 34.01 -28.68 -4.29
C ALA A 242 34.65 -28.42 -2.92
N SER A 243 33.94 -28.73 -1.84
CA SER A 243 34.47 -28.69 -0.47
C SER A 243 35.25 -29.99 -0.19
N LEU A 244 36.54 -29.85 0.13
CA LEU A 244 37.43 -30.98 0.43
C LEU A 244 37.57 -31.11 1.94
N TYR A 245 37.41 -32.33 2.46
CA TYR A 245 37.51 -32.60 3.89
C TYR A 245 38.62 -33.63 4.20
N PRO A 246 39.40 -33.42 5.27
CA PRO A 246 40.41 -34.38 5.69
C PRO A 246 39.73 -35.63 6.27
N CYS A 247 39.98 -36.78 5.66
CA CYS A 247 39.45 -38.07 6.13
C CYS A 247 40.61 -38.95 6.64
N PRO A 248 40.53 -39.48 7.88
CA PRO A 248 41.52 -40.42 8.40
C PRO A 248 41.59 -41.72 7.56
N GLU A 249 42.81 -42.24 7.41
CA GLU A 249 43.07 -43.47 6.66
C GLU A 249 42.69 -44.72 7.47
N THR A 250 42.76 -44.66 8.81
CA THR A 250 42.46 -45.82 9.66
C THR A 250 40.96 -45.92 10.00
N PRO A 251 40.39 -47.14 10.05
CA PRO A 251 38.96 -47.34 10.35
C PRO A 251 38.62 -47.00 11.81
N GLN A 252 39.56 -47.16 12.74
CA GLN A 252 39.36 -46.83 14.16
C GLN A 252 39.29 -45.32 14.40
N GLU A 253 40.24 -44.54 13.87
CA GLU A 253 40.21 -43.07 13.98
C GLU A 253 39.00 -42.46 13.27
N ARG A 254 38.51 -43.11 12.20
CA ARG A 254 37.29 -42.69 11.50
C ARG A 254 36.04 -42.84 12.38
N LYS A 255 35.93 -43.95 13.11
CA LYS A 255 34.82 -44.17 14.06
C LYS A 255 34.87 -43.18 15.23
N GLU A 256 36.06 -42.89 15.73
CA GLU A 256 36.26 -41.89 16.79
C GLU A 256 35.91 -40.47 16.31
N MET A 257 36.38 -40.09 15.11
CA MET A 257 36.05 -38.81 14.50
C MET A 257 34.55 -38.69 14.22
N LEU A 258 33.89 -39.75 13.75
CA LEU A 258 32.44 -39.77 13.52
C LEU A 258 31.66 -39.58 14.82
N ALA A 259 32.06 -40.27 15.91
CA ALA A 259 31.44 -40.09 17.22
C ALA A 259 31.64 -38.65 17.74
N GLY A 260 32.84 -38.08 17.59
CA GLY A 260 33.12 -36.69 17.96
C GLY A 260 32.35 -35.66 17.14
N VAL A 261 32.18 -35.89 15.83
CA VAL A 261 31.38 -35.02 14.94
C VAL A 261 29.90 -35.10 15.30
N ASN A 262 29.36 -36.29 15.60
CA ASN A 262 27.97 -36.44 16.01
C ASN A 262 27.68 -35.68 17.31
N SER A 263 28.53 -35.81 18.33
CA SER A 263 28.38 -35.04 19.59
C SER A 263 28.38 -33.54 19.33
N ARG A 264 29.29 -33.04 18.49
CA ARG A 264 29.35 -31.60 18.14
C ARG A 264 28.12 -31.13 17.36
N ILE A 265 27.57 -31.97 16.49
CA ILE A 265 26.33 -31.67 15.75
C ILE A 265 25.16 -31.54 16.71
N GLU A 266 25.04 -32.45 17.68
CA GLU A 266 24.00 -32.39 18.72
C GLU A 266 24.12 -31.12 19.58
N ASP A 267 25.34 -30.77 20.01
CA ASP A 267 25.62 -29.55 20.76
C ASP A 267 25.25 -28.28 19.95
N LEU A 268 25.69 -28.22 18.68
CA LEU A 268 25.38 -27.09 17.80
C LEU A 268 23.89 -26.98 17.51
N GLN A 269 23.19 -28.10 17.35
CA GLN A 269 21.75 -28.12 17.14
C GLN A 269 21.01 -27.58 18.37
N MET A 270 21.45 -27.94 19.58
CA MET A 270 20.89 -27.38 20.81
C MET A 270 21.10 -25.85 20.87
N VAL A 271 22.32 -25.37 20.58
CA VAL A 271 22.62 -23.92 20.57
C VAL A 271 21.82 -23.19 19.49
N LEU A 272 21.64 -23.78 18.32
CA LEU A 272 20.88 -23.21 17.22
C LEU A 272 19.40 -23.05 17.59
N ASN A 273 18.81 -24.09 18.18
CA ASN A 273 17.42 -24.03 18.67
C ASN A 273 17.25 -22.96 19.76
N GLN A 274 18.17 -22.89 20.73
CA GLN A 274 18.13 -21.86 21.78
C GLN A 274 18.27 -20.44 21.21
N THR A 275 19.12 -20.27 20.18
CA THR A 275 19.32 -18.99 19.49
C THR A 275 18.05 -18.59 18.72
N GLU A 276 17.39 -19.54 18.05
CA GLU A 276 16.13 -19.29 17.36
C GLU A 276 15.00 -18.95 18.33
N ASP A 277 14.89 -19.65 19.46
CA ASP A 277 13.91 -19.35 20.51
C ASP A 277 14.14 -17.97 21.14
N HIS A 278 15.41 -17.60 21.38
CA HIS A 278 15.75 -16.25 21.85
C HIS A 278 15.37 -15.19 20.81
N ARG A 279 15.74 -15.38 19.55
CA ARG A 279 15.39 -14.48 18.44
C ARG A 279 13.87 -14.32 18.32
N GLN A 280 13.13 -15.41 18.38
CA GLN A 280 11.66 -15.38 18.28
C GLN A 280 11.03 -14.65 19.46
N ARG A 281 11.52 -14.83 20.69
CA ARG A 281 11.05 -14.08 21.87
C ARG A 281 11.29 -12.58 21.74
N VAL A 282 12.49 -12.17 21.29
CA VAL A 282 12.82 -10.76 21.05
C VAL A 282 11.93 -10.16 19.97
N LEU A 283 11.75 -10.86 18.84
CA LEU A 283 10.89 -10.41 17.75
C LEU A 283 9.41 -10.34 18.15
N GLN A 284 8.92 -11.28 18.96
CA GLN A 284 7.56 -11.23 19.49
C GLN A 284 7.33 -10.06 20.44
N ALA A 285 8.30 -9.76 21.31
CA ALA A 285 8.24 -8.60 22.19
C ALA A 285 8.23 -7.30 21.38
N ALA A 286 9.11 -7.19 20.37
CA ALA A 286 9.18 -6.04 19.47
C ALA A 286 7.91 -5.87 18.64
N SER A 287 7.33 -6.95 18.12
CA SER A 287 6.13 -6.95 17.28
C SER A 287 4.92 -6.30 17.97
N LYS A 288 4.79 -6.46 19.30
CA LYS A 288 3.69 -5.89 20.08
C LYS A 288 3.69 -4.36 20.10
N THR A 289 4.86 -3.73 20.18
CA THR A 289 5.00 -2.26 20.32
C THR A 289 5.42 -1.57 19.02
N MET A 290 5.69 -2.34 17.97
CA MET A 290 6.25 -1.85 16.71
C MET A 290 5.44 -0.71 16.07
N ARG A 291 4.11 -0.87 15.98
CA ARG A 291 3.25 0.16 15.36
C ARG A 291 3.25 1.46 16.17
N VAL A 292 3.21 1.36 17.50
CA VAL A 292 3.28 2.52 18.40
C VAL A 292 4.60 3.28 18.20
N TRP A 293 5.71 2.56 18.09
CA TRP A 293 7.02 3.17 17.82
C TRP A 293 7.07 3.88 16.46
N PHE A 294 6.54 3.27 15.39
CA PHE A 294 6.43 3.93 14.09
C PHE A 294 5.61 5.21 14.14
N ILE A 295 4.43 5.17 14.80
CA ILE A 295 3.57 6.36 14.90
C ILE A 295 4.29 7.46 15.68
N LYS A 296 4.92 7.13 16.82
CA LYS A 296 5.69 8.10 17.61
C LYS A 296 6.80 8.75 16.80
N VAL A 297 7.69 7.97 16.19
CA VAL A 297 8.83 8.49 15.41
C VAL A 297 8.36 9.33 14.22
N ARG A 298 7.31 8.91 13.52
CA ARG A 298 6.76 9.69 12.39
C ARG A 298 6.10 11.00 12.84
N LYS A 299 5.35 11.00 13.96
CA LYS A 299 4.80 12.22 14.56
C LYS A 299 5.93 13.18 14.96
N MET A 300 6.99 12.68 15.62
CA MET A 300 8.16 13.48 15.97
C MET A 300 8.85 14.08 14.73
N LYS A 301 9.08 13.28 13.69
CA LYS A 301 9.67 13.73 12.42
C LYS A 301 8.83 14.85 11.79
N ALA A 302 7.51 14.71 11.78
CA ALA A 302 6.59 15.71 11.27
C ALA A 302 6.68 17.03 12.06
N ILE A 303 6.72 16.96 13.40
CA ILE A 303 6.85 18.15 14.27
C ILE A 303 8.16 18.89 14.00
N TYR A 304 9.30 18.19 13.98
CA TYR A 304 10.58 18.83 13.68
C TYR A 304 10.65 19.39 12.25
N HIS A 305 9.99 18.74 11.29
CA HIS A 305 9.85 19.27 9.94
C HIS A 305 9.02 20.57 9.93
N THR A 306 7.91 20.64 10.67
CA THR A 306 7.11 21.87 10.80
C THR A 306 7.85 22.98 11.55
N LEU A 307 8.62 22.65 12.59
CA LEU A 307 9.46 23.63 13.29
C LEU A 307 10.55 24.22 12.40
N ASN A 308 11.03 23.47 11.40
CA ASN A 308 11.98 23.96 10.40
C ASN A 308 11.37 24.97 9.41
N LEU A 309 10.04 25.07 9.30
CA LEU A 309 9.36 26.10 8.50
C LEU A 309 9.24 27.42 9.26
N CYS A 310 9.40 27.40 10.59
CA CYS A 310 9.27 28.58 11.44
C CYS A 310 10.53 29.44 11.36
N ASN A 311 10.36 30.76 11.52
CA ASN A 311 11.48 31.67 11.67
C ASN A 311 11.91 31.74 13.14
N ILE A 312 13.20 31.84 13.38
CA ILE A 312 13.78 31.97 14.72
C ILE A 312 14.20 33.41 14.92
N ASP A 313 13.58 34.07 15.90
CA ASP A 313 14.08 35.37 16.34
C ASP A 313 15.24 35.15 17.33
N VAL A 314 16.44 35.56 16.90
CA VAL A 314 17.68 35.47 17.68
C VAL A 314 17.62 36.34 18.94
N THR A 315 16.82 37.41 18.92
CA THR A 315 16.78 38.40 20.00
C THR A 315 15.91 37.94 21.18
N GLN A 316 14.77 37.29 20.92
CA GLN A 316 13.80 36.91 21.96
C GLN A 316 13.78 35.41 22.30
N LYS A 317 14.59 34.57 21.63
CA LYS A 317 14.51 33.10 21.73
C LYS A 317 13.08 32.56 21.50
N CYS A 318 12.33 33.27 20.65
CA CYS A 318 10.98 32.91 20.24
C CYS A 318 10.99 32.41 18.80
N LEU A 319 10.12 31.46 18.51
CA LEU A 319 9.79 31.01 17.18
C LEU A 319 8.57 31.80 16.70
N ILE A 320 8.70 32.36 15.50
CA ILE A 320 7.62 33.03 14.79
C ILE A 320 7.17 32.09 13.69
N ALA A 321 5.89 31.77 13.66
CA ALA A 321 5.28 30.99 12.59
C ALA A 321 4.11 31.77 11.99
N GLU A 322 3.98 31.73 10.67
CA GLU A 322 2.78 32.21 9.98
C GLU A 322 1.94 31.01 9.56
N VAL A 323 0.67 31.02 9.95
CA VAL A 323 -0.27 29.94 9.69
C VAL A 323 -1.56 30.45 9.05
N TRP A 324 -2.06 29.71 8.06
CA TRP A 324 -3.44 29.85 7.62
C TRP A 324 -4.35 29.02 8.50
N CYS A 325 -5.42 29.63 8.98
CA CYS A 325 -6.43 28.96 9.80
C CYS A 325 -7.82 29.50 9.49
N PRO A 326 -8.86 28.65 9.59
CA PRO A 326 -10.23 29.09 9.39
C PRO A 326 -10.67 30.01 10.54
N VAL A 327 -11.37 31.09 10.21
CA VAL A 327 -11.85 32.10 11.18
C VAL A 327 -12.79 31.46 12.21
N SER A 328 -13.58 30.48 11.78
CA SER A 328 -14.55 29.75 12.59
C SER A 328 -13.91 28.96 13.75
N ASP A 329 -12.66 28.47 13.60
CA ASP A 329 -12.03 27.56 14.56
C ASP A 329 -10.87 28.21 15.34
N LEU A 330 -10.78 29.54 15.34
CA LEU A 330 -9.71 30.27 16.02
C LEU A 330 -9.69 30.03 17.53
N ASP A 331 -10.85 29.92 18.17
CA ASP A 331 -10.94 29.66 19.60
C ASP A 331 -10.42 28.26 19.97
N SER A 332 -10.70 27.27 19.13
CA SER A 332 -10.19 25.91 19.26
C SER A 332 -8.66 25.86 19.16
N ILE A 333 -8.09 26.64 18.24
CA ILE A 333 -6.64 26.78 18.08
C ILE A 333 -6.01 27.46 19.30
N GLN A 334 -6.62 28.53 19.81
CA GLN A 334 -6.15 29.19 21.04
C GLN A 334 -6.19 28.27 22.25
N PHE A 335 -7.23 27.44 22.38
CA PHE A 335 -7.33 26.47 23.46
C PHE A 335 -6.23 25.40 23.36
N ALA A 336 -5.97 24.88 22.17
CA ALA A 336 -4.87 23.92 21.94
C ALA A 336 -3.49 24.52 22.26
N LEU A 337 -3.26 25.79 21.89
CA LEU A 337 -2.04 26.53 22.21
C LEU A 337 -1.84 26.71 23.72
N ARG A 338 -2.90 27.04 24.46
CA ARG A 338 -2.87 27.13 25.92
C ARG A 338 -2.53 25.78 26.55
N ARG A 339 -3.21 24.71 26.12
CA ARG A 339 -2.93 23.34 26.58
C ARG A 339 -1.48 22.91 26.32
N GLY A 340 -0.95 23.21 25.13
CA GLY A 340 0.45 22.93 24.78
C GLY A 340 1.44 23.72 25.65
N THR A 341 1.10 24.96 25.99
CA THR A 341 1.92 25.80 26.88
C THR A 341 1.91 25.25 28.31
N GLU A 342 0.74 24.89 28.85
CA GLU A 342 0.59 24.27 30.18
C GLU A 342 1.35 22.95 30.29
N ARG A 343 1.29 22.11 29.25
CA ARG A 343 2.00 20.81 29.20
C ARG A 343 3.52 20.98 29.24
N SER A 344 4.04 22.06 28.68
CA SER A 344 5.47 22.38 28.71
C SER A 344 5.94 22.97 30.05
N GLY A 345 5.01 23.36 30.93
CA GLY A 345 5.31 24.04 32.20
C GLY A 345 5.77 25.49 32.04
N SER A 346 5.67 26.07 30.85
CA SER A 346 5.96 27.50 30.65
C SER A 346 4.82 28.38 31.17
N THR A 347 5.20 29.48 31.83
CA THR A 347 4.26 30.51 32.31
C THR A 347 3.94 31.56 31.24
N VAL A 348 4.65 31.59 30.12
CA VAL A 348 4.47 32.58 29.06
C VAL A 348 3.42 32.07 28.08
N PRO A 349 2.25 32.73 27.95
CA PRO A 349 1.23 32.29 27.00
C PRO A 349 1.73 32.46 25.56
N SER A 350 1.40 31.50 24.72
CA SER A 350 1.57 31.63 23.28
C SER A 350 0.58 32.66 22.73
N ILE A 351 1.07 33.56 21.88
CA ILE A 351 0.28 34.67 21.33
C ILE A 351 -0.07 34.34 19.89
N LEU A 352 -1.37 34.39 19.57
CA LEU A 352 -1.92 34.31 18.22
C LEU A 352 -2.34 35.72 17.78
N ASN A 353 -1.59 36.32 16.86
CA ASN A 353 -1.93 37.61 16.28
C ASN A 353 -2.58 37.43 14.90
N ARG A 354 -3.69 38.12 14.61
CA ARG A 354 -4.31 38.08 13.28
C ARG A 354 -3.63 39.12 12.38
N MET A 355 -3.17 38.68 11.21
CA MET A 355 -2.54 39.55 10.23
C MET A 355 -3.47 39.79 9.05
N GLN A 356 -3.56 41.05 8.63
CA GLN A 356 -4.17 41.38 7.35
C GLN A 356 -3.11 41.25 6.25
N THR A 357 -3.44 40.50 5.20
CA THR A 357 -2.56 40.27 4.05
C THR A 357 -3.33 40.40 2.75
N LYS A 358 -2.62 40.75 1.67
CA LYS A 358 -3.16 40.77 0.30
C LYS A 358 -2.93 39.45 -0.44
N GLN A 359 -2.24 38.49 0.19
CA GLN A 359 -2.00 37.17 -0.41
C GLN A 359 -3.30 36.39 -0.52
N THR A 360 -3.42 35.55 -1.55
CA THR A 360 -4.57 34.68 -1.75
C THR A 360 -4.54 33.52 -0.74
N PRO A 361 -5.52 33.42 0.16
CA PRO A 361 -5.59 32.32 1.12
C PRO A 361 -5.89 30.98 0.44
N PRO A 362 -5.54 29.85 1.09
CA PRO A 362 -5.88 28.52 0.60
C PRO A 362 -7.40 28.28 0.69
N THR A 363 -7.91 27.43 -0.18
CA THR A 363 -9.32 27.01 -0.17
C THR A 363 -9.51 25.80 0.72
N PHE A 364 -10.49 25.88 1.61
CA PHE A 364 -10.83 24.81 2.54
C PHE A 364 -12.34 24.62 2.57
N ASN A 365 -12.75 23.38 2.33
CA ASN A 365 -14.13 22.95 2.37
C ASN A 365 -14.25 21.88 3.44
N LYS A 366 -15.11 22.09 4.44
CA LYS A 366 -15.35 21.09 5.49
C LYS A 366 -16.05 19.88 4.87
N THR A 367 -15.39 18.72 4.87
CA THR A 367 -15.95 17.48 4.33
C THR A 367 -16.36 16.53 5.44
N ASN A 368 -17.47 15.83 5.22
CA ASN A 368 -17.91 14.71 6.04
C ASN A 368 -17.53 13.39 5.35
N LYS A 369 -17.65 12.27 6.07
CA LYS A 369 -17.40 10.92 5.51
C LYS A 369 -18.16 10.64 4.20
N PHE A 370 -19.34 11.25 4.05
CA PHE A 370 -20.18 11.14 2.86
C PHE A 370 -19.71 12.06 1.72
N THR A 371 -19.38 13.32 2.02
CA THR A 371 -19.09 14.34 0.99
C THR A 371 -17.64 14.30 0.51
N SER A 372 -16.72 13.67 1.25
CA SER A 372 -15.30 13.59 0.87
C SER A 372 -15.07 12.92 -0.48
N GLY A 373 -15.81 11.85 -0.79
CA GLY A 373 -15.69 11.17 -2.09
C GLY A 373 -16.10 12.07 -3.26
N PHE A 374 -17.19 12.83 -3.11
CA PHE A 374 -17.65 13.77 -4.13
C PHE A 374 -16.73 14.98 -4.27
N GLN A 375 -16.20 15.49 -3.14
CA GLN A 375 -15.24 16.59 -3.14
C GLN A 375 -13.95 16.18 -3.88
N ASN A 376 -13.43 14.97 -3.62
CA ASN A 376 -12.23 14.48 -4.30
C ASN A 376 -12.40 14.38 -5.82
N ILE A 377 -13.61 14.06 -6.31
CA ILE A 377 -13.90 14.05 -7.76
C ILE A 377 -13.84 15.47 -8.33
N VAL A 378 -14.41 16.46 -7.62
CA VAL A 378 -14.38 17.86 -8.05
C VAL A 378 -12.95 18.39 -8.02
N ASP A 379 -12.21 18.14 -6.94
CA ASP A 379 -10.83 18.60 -6.76
C ASP A 379 -9.85 17.96 -7.76
N ALA A 380 -10.17 16.76 -8.27
CA ALA A 380 -9.38 16.12 -9.33
C ALA A 380 -9.41 16.88 -10.66
N TYR A 381 -10.46 17.65 -10.94
CA TYR A 381 -10.50 18.55 -12.11
C TYR A 381 -9.73 19.85 -11.88
N GLY A 382 -9.68 20.30 -10.63
CA GLY A 382 -8.96 21.50 -10.22
C GLY A 382 -9.46 22.00 -8.87
N ILE A 383 -8.57 22.65 -8.12
CA ILE A 383 -8.95 23.30 -6.87
C ILE A 383 -9.68 24.62 -7.17
N GLY A 384 -10.83 24.83 -6.55
CA GLY A 384 -11.60 26.07 -6.73
C GLY A 384 -10.88 27.30 -6.18
N ASN A 385 -11.22 28.49 -6.69
CA ASN A 385 -10.69 29.74 -6.17
C ASN A 385 -11.28 30.07 -4.79
N TYR A 386 -10.58 30.93 -4.04
CA TYR A 386 -11.03 31.32 -2.71
C TYR A 386 -12.39 32.04 -2.75
N ARG A 387 -13.30 31.57 -1.89
CA ARG A 387 -14.70 31.99 -1.76
C ARG A 387 -15.56 31.78 -3.01
N GLU A 388 -15.10 30.96 -3.94
CA GLU A 388 -15.92 30.48 -5.06
C GLU A 388 -17.00 29.52 -4.58
N ILE A 389 -18.15 29.48 -5.29
CA ILE A 389 -19.17 28.46 -5.07
C ILE A 389 -18.59 27.08 -5.38
N ASN A 390 -18.65 26.20 -4.40
CA ASN A 390 -18.22 24.82 -4.55
C ASN A 390 -19.25 24.04 -5.40
N PRO A 391 -18.84 23.34 -6.48
CA PRO A 391 -19.73 22.45 -7.22
C PRO A 391 -20.15 21.19 -6.45
N ALA A 392 -19.39 20.78 -5.43
CA ALA A 392 -19.58 19.50 -4.74
C ALA A 392 -21.01 19.24 -4.19
N PRO A 393 -21.71 20.22 -3.57
CA PRO A 393 -23.09 20.01 -3.13
C PRO A 393 -24.04 19.59 -4.26
N TYR A 394 -23.82 20.12 -5.47
CA TYR A 394 -24.64 19.81 -6.64
C TYR A 394 -24.25 18.47 -7.25
N THR A 395 -22.94 18.20 -7.36
CA THR A 395 -22.44 16.95 -7.93
C THR A 395 -22.88 15.72 -7.11
N ILE A 396 -23.12 15.86 -5.80
CA ILE A 396 -23.69 14.78 -4.97
C ILE A 396 -24.95 14.17 -5.59
N ILE A 397 -25.81 14.99 -6.21
CA ILE A 397 -27.07 14.53 -6.80
C ILE A 397 -26.97 14.45 -8.33
N THR A 398 -26.42 15.47 -8.99
CA THR A 398 -26.43 15.55 -10.46
C THR A 398 -25.54 14.48 -11.08
N PHE A 399 -24.40 14.15 -10.48
CA PHE A 399 -23.48 13.15 -11.04
C PHE A 399 -24.09 11.74 -11.01
N PRO A 400 -24.58 11.21 -9.87
CA PRO A 400 -25.28 9.92 -9.87
C PRO A 400 -26.55 9.89 -10.72
N PHE A 401 -27.28 11.00 -10.81
CA PHE A 401 -28.47 11.10 -11.64
C PHE A 401 -28.14 10.99 -13.14
N LEU A 402 -27.15 11.74 -13.63
CA LEU A 402 -26.74 11.66 -15.04
C LEU A 402 -26.17 10.28 -15.39
N PHE A 403 -25.41 9.68 -14.46
CA PHE A 403 -24.97 8.28 -14.60
C PHE A 403 -26.17 7.34 -14.75
N ALA A 404 -27.19 7.48 -13.91
CA ALA A 404 -28.38 6.64 -13.95
C ALA A 404 -29.20 6.78 -15.23
N VAL A 405 -29.21 7.96 -15.86
CA VAL A 405 -29.87 8.17 -17.16
C VAL A 405 -29.17 7.38 -18.28
N MET A 406 -27.84 7.26 -18.20
CA MET A 406 -27.02 6.47 -19.13
C MET A 406 -27.09 4.96 -18.84
N PHE A 407 -27.09 4.60 -17.55
CA PHE A 407 -27.09 3.22 -17.05
C PHE A 407 -28.43 2.88 -16.38
N GLY A 408 -29.53 3.13 -17.09
CA GLY A 408 -30.89 2.96 -16.57
C GLY A 408 -31.39 1.53 -16.75
N ASP A 409 -31.10 0.67 -15.78
CA ASP A 409 -31.65 -0.69 -15.68
C ASP A 409 -31.91 -1.02 -14.20
N MET A 410 -33.15 -1.43 -13.90
CA MET A 410 -33.56 -1.75 -12.54
C MET A 410 -32.77 -2.92 -11.94
N GLY A 411 -32.49 -3.95 -12.75
CA GLY A 411 -31.82 -5.18 -12.31
C GLY A 411 -30.35 -4.94 -11.98
N HIS A 412 -29.62 -4.30 -12.89
CA HIS A 412 -28.21 -3.95 -12.67
C HIS A 412 -28.05 -2.91 -11.56
N GLY A 413 -28.95 -1.91 -11.47
CA GLY A 413 -28.98 -0.93 -10.39
C GLY A 413 -29.16 -1.59 -9.01
N LEU A 414 -30.01 -2.62 -8.91
CA LEU A 414 -30.20 -3.40 -7.68
C LEU A 414 -28.91 -4.12 -7.26
N LEU A 415 -28.22 -4.79 -8.19
CA LEU A 415 -26.96 -5.46 -7.91
C LEU A 415 -25.87 -4.48 -7.43
N MET A 416 -25.73 -3.32 -8.10
CA MET A 416 -24.79 -2.29 -7.68
C MET A 416 -25.11 -1.75 -6.28
N THR A 417 -26.40 -1.54 -5.99
CA THR A 417 -26.86 -1.08 -4.67
C THR A 417 -26.53 -2.11 -3.58
N CYS A 418 -26.75 -3.40 -3.84
CA CYS A 418 -26.40 -4.47 -2.89
C CYS A 418 -24.90 -4.53 -2.58
N VAL A 419 -24.04 -4.41 -3.60
CA VAL A 419 -22.58 -4.39 -3.42
C VAL A 419 -22.14 -3.14 -2.66
N ALA A 420 -22.68 -1.96 -3.00
CA ALA A 420 -22.37 -0.73 -2.30
C ALA A 420 -22.82 -0.77 -0.83
N LEU A 421 -24.02 -1.30 -0.57
CA LEU A 421 -24.55 -1.48 0.77
C LEU A 421 -23.66 -2.42 1.60
N TYR A 422 -23.16 -3.50 1.01
CA TYR A 422 -22.21 -4.40 1.67
C TYR A 422 -20.92 -3.68 2.10
N LEU A 423 -20.37 -2.83 1.23
CA LEU A 423 -19.17 -2.04 1.54
C LEU A 423 -19.42 -1.01 2.66
N VAL A 424 -20.60 -0.39 2.69
CA VAL A 424 -20.98 0.58 3.73
C VAL A 424 -21.21 -0.13 5.08
N ILE A 425 -21.91 -1.27 5.09
CA ILE A 425 -22.18 -2.03 6.32
C ILE A 425 -20.89 -2.57 6.95
N ARG A 426 -19.93 -3.03 6.14
CA ARG A 426 -18.66 -3.60 6.62
C ARG A 426 -17.49 -2.60 6.67
N GLU A 427 -17.77 -1.29 6.70
CA GLU A 427 -16.76 -0.24 6.65
C GLU A 427 -15.63 -0.43 7.69
N SER A 428 -15.97 -0.69 8.95
CA SER A 428 -14.99 -0.82 10.05
C SER A 428 -14.05 -2.01 9.87
N ARG A 429 -14.57 -3.16 9.43
CA ARG A 429 -13.77 -4.37 9.20
C ARG A 429 -12.86 -4.21 8.00
N ILE A 430 -13.37 -3.62 6.92
CA ILE A 430 -12.60 -3.43 5.68
C ILE A 430 -11.48 -2.41 5.90
N LEU A 431 -11.75 -1.31 6.62
CA LEU A 431 -10.74 -0.32 6.97
C LEU A 431 -9.62 -0.92 7.84
N ALA A 432 -9.95 -1.85 8.75
CA ALA A 432 -8.98 -2.55 9.58
C ALA A 432 -8.10 -3.54 8.79
N GLN A 433 -8.62 -4.13 7.71
CA GLN A 433 -7.92 -5.15 6.94
C GLN A 433 -6.77 -4.60 6.07
N LYS A 434 -6.70 -3.29 5.84
CA LYS A 434 -5.66 -2.59 5.05
C LYS A 434 -5.26 -3.37 3.79
N SER A 435 -6.13 -3.38 2.78
CA SER A 435 -5.84 -4.01 1.50
C SER A 435 -4.82 -3.24 0.66
N ASP A 436 -3.84 -3.94 0.10
CA ASP A 436 -2.85 -3.37 -0.83
C ASP A 436 -3.39 -3.24 -2.27
N ASN A 437 -4.59 -3.77 -2.54
CA ASN A 437 -5.21 -3.68 -3.86
C ASN A 437 -5.75 -2.27 -4.13
N GLU A 438 -5.06 -1.53 -4.99
CA GLU A 438 -5.41 -0.15 -5.36
C GLU A 438 -6.84 -0.02 -5.91
N MET A 439 -7.26 -0.94 -6.79
CA MET A 439 -8.62 -0.93 -7.35
C MET A 439 -9.68 -1.03 -6.26
N PHE A 440 -9.46 -1.88 -5.25
CA PHE A 440 -10.40 -2.06 -4.16
C PHE A 440 -10.43 -0.82 -3.25
N ASN A 441 -9.27 -0.21 -2.98
CA ASN A 441 -9.18 1.03 -2.21
C ASN A 441 -9.92 2.19 -2.90
N MET A 442 -9.81 2.29 -4.23
CA MET A 442 -10.55 3.29 -5.01
C MET A 442 -12.07 3.08 -4.92
N VAL A 443 -12.54 1.85 -5.10
CA VAL A 443 -13.97 1.49 -4.99
C VAL A 443 -14.48 1.73 -3.56
N PHE A 444 -13.69 1.39 -2.54
CA PHE A 444 -14.06 1.61 -1.14
C PHE A 444 -14.13 3.09 -0.77
N ALA A 445 -13.20 3.91 -1.28
CA ALA A 445 -13.26 5.36 -1.13
C ALA A 445 -14.54 5.94 -1.76
N GLY A 446 -14.98 5.40 -2.91
CA GLY A 446 -16.19 5.78 -3.63
C GLY A 446 -17.50 5.12 -3.17
N ARG A 447 -17.54 4.42 -2.04
CA ARG A 447 -18.70 3.59 -1.63
C ARG A 447 -20.05 4.33 -1.61
N TYR A 448 -20.07 5.59 -1.16
CA TYR A 448 -21.29 6.41 -1.11
C TYR A 448 -21.73 6.88 -2.51
N ILE A 449 -20.79 7.07 -3.42
CA ILE A 449 -21.08 7.44 -4.81
C ILE A 449 -21.73 6.25 -5.52
N ILE A 450 -21.19 5.04 -5.35
CA ILE A 450 -21.74 3.81 -5.94
C ILE A 450 -23.14 3.52 -5.37
N LEU A 451 -23.35 3.77 -4.08
CA LEU A 451 -24.67 3.61 -3.45
C LEU A 451 -25.71 4.54 -4.09
N LEU A 452 -25.38 5.82 -4.27
CA LEU A 452 -26.29 6.76 -4.93
C LEU A 452 -26.50 6.40 -6.41
N MET A 453 -25.44 6.04 -7.14
CA MET A 453 -25.55 5.61 -8.55
C MET A 453 -26.49 4.40 -8.71
N GLY A 454 -26.42 3.43 -7.80
CA GLY A 454 -27.32 2.28 -7.80
C GLY A 454 -28.78 2.67 -7.54
N ILE A 455 -29.04 3.51 -6.53
CA ILE A 455 -30.40 3.96 -6.19
C ILE A 455 -31.02 4.78 -7.34
N PHE A 456 -30.26 5.71 -7.91
CA PHE A 456 -30.73 6.49 -9.05
C PHE A 456 -30.93 5.60 -10.29
N SER A 457 -30.07 4.59 -10.52
CA SER A 457 -30.22 3.62 -11.62
C SER A 457 -31.49 2.77 -11.48
N ILE A 458 -31.87 2.39 -10.26
CA ILE A 458 -33.18 1.74 -10.01
C ILE A 458 -34.33 2.68 -10.39
N TYR A 459 -34.25 3.95 -9.98
CA TYR A 459 -35.27 4.95 -10.30
C TYR A 459 -35.40 5.18 -11.81
N THR A 460 -34.30 5.37 -12.54
CA THR A 460 -34.33 5.55 -14.00
C THR A 460 -34.70 4.26 -14.73
N GLY A 461 -34.29 3.10 -14.22
CA GLY A 461 -34.71 1.78 -14.71
C GLY A 461 -36.22 1.57 -14.63
N LEU A 462 -36.86 2.04 -13.54
CA LEU A 462 -38.32 2.06 -13.43
C LEU A 462 -38.98 3.02 -14.43
N ILE A 463 -38.37 4.18 -14.70
CA ILE A 463 -38.87 5.12 -15.72
C ILE A 463 -38.75 4.53 -17.12
N TYR A 464 -37.64 3.89 -17.46
CA TYR A 464 -37.50 3.19 -18.75
C TYR A 464 -38.31 1.90 -18.81
N ASN A 465 -38.78 1.41 -17.67
CA ASN A 465 -39.45 0.13 -17.52
C ASN A 465 -38.61 -1.02 -18.08
N ASP A 466 -37.33 -1.04 -17.69
CA ASP A 466 -36.36 -2.05 -18.11
C ASP A 466 -35.70 -2.71 -16.89
N CYS A 467 -35.84 -4.03 -16.83
CA CYS A 467 -35.23 -4.91 -15.85
C CYS A 467 -34.61 -6.11 -16.58
N PHE A 468 -33.29 -6.15 -16.70
CA PHE A 468 -32.58 -7.18 -17.46
C PHE A 468 -33.14 -7.37 -18.88
N SER A 469 -33.43 -6.29 -19.61
CA SER A 469 -34.06 -6.26 -20.95
C SER A 469 -35.55 -6.64 -21.00
N LYS A 470 -36.20 -6.81 -19.85
CA LYS A 470 -37.63 -7.16 -19.72
C LYS A 470 -38.43 -6.01 -19.11
N SER A 471 -39.66 -5.83 -19.58
CA SER A 471 -40.57 -4.80 -19.08
C SER A 471 -41.50 -5.36 -18.00
N LEU A 472 -41.87 -4.50 -17.05
CA LEU A 472 -42.76 -4.82 -15.94
C LEU A 472 -44.15 -4.24 -16.20
N ASN A 473 -45.17 -5.09 -16.21
CA ASN A 473 -46.56 -4.66 -16.35
C ASN A 473 -47.20 -4.46 -14.97
N MET A 474 -47.01 -3.27 -14.37
CA MET A 474 -47.51 -2.94 -13.02
C MET A 474 -48.92 -2.34 -13.02
N PHE A 475 -49.24 -1.46 -13.99
CA PHE A 475 -50.51 -0.71 -14.03
C PHE A 475 -51.46 -1.13 -15.15
N GLY A 476 -51.09 -2.12 -15.96
CA GLY A 476 -51.79 -2.46 -17.20
C GLY A 476 -51.34 -1.60 -18.38
N SER A 477 -51.22 -2.20 -19.56
CA SER A 477 -50.88 -1.50 -20.80
C SER A 477 -51.96 -0.48 -21.16
N GLY A 478 -51.57 0.75 -21.50
CA GLY A 478 -52.46 1.78 -22.05
C GLY A 478 -52.86 1.48 -23.49
N TRP A 479 -52.18 0.55 -24.14
CA TRP A 479 -52.53 0.01 -25.44
C TRP A 479 -53.42 -1.21 -25.30
N SER A 480 -54.52 -1.24 -26.05
CA SER A 480 -55.42 -2.38 -26.11
C SER A 480 -55.67 -2.82 -27.55
N VAL A 481 -55.55 -4.13 -27.80
CA VAL A 481 -55.76 -4.71 -29.15
C VAL A 481 -57.23 -5.03 -29.41
N ARG A 482 -58.05 -5.16 -28.35
CA ARG A 482 -59.47 -5.53 -28.43
C ARG A 482 -60.31 -4.67 -29.38
N PRO A 483 -60.19 -3.33 -29.43
CA PRO A 483 -60.98 -2.50 -30.35
C PRO A 483 -60.59 -2.64 -31.82
N MET A 484 -59.44 -3.26 -32.15
CA MET A 484 -59.05 -3.54 -33.55
C MET A 484 -59.88 -4.68 -34.16
N PHE A 485 -60.45 -5.56 -33.34
CA PHE A 485 -61.37 -6.64 -33.74
C PHE A 485 -62.84 -6.20 -33.79
N SER A 486 -63.13 -4.95 -33.42
CA SER A 486 -64.50 -4.39 -33.45
C SER A 486 -64.84 -3.80 -34.81
N THR A 487 -66.10 -3.89 -35.23
CA THR A 487 -66.63 -3.40 -36.52
C THR A 487 -66.48 -1.89 -36.77
N LYS A 488 -66.05 -1.11 -35.77
CA LYS A 488 -65.75 0.33 -35.87
C LYS A 488 -64.26 0.66 -36.02
N GLY A 489 -63.38 -0.34 -36.06
CA GLY A 489 -61.92 -0.19 -36.20
C GLY A 489 -61.39 -0.70 -37.54
N ALA A 490 -60.12 -1.15 -37.56
CA ALA A 490 -59.41 -1.62 -38.75
C ALA A 490 -59.82 -3.02 -39.28
N ASN A 491 -60.97 -3.56 -38.85
CA ASN A 491 -61.53 -4.86 -39.25
C ASN A 491 -60.50 -6.02 -39.27
N TRP A 492 -59.74 -6.20 -38.19
CA TRP A 492 -58.86 -7.37 -38.08
C TRP A 492 -59.70 -8.65 -37.96
N SER A 493 -59.55 -9.56 -38.92
CA SER A 493 -60.16 -10.89 -38.93
C SER A 493 -59.11 -11.95 -38.62
N PHE A 494 -59.53 -13.15 -38.20
CA PHE A 494 -58.61 -14.27 -37.99
C PHE A 494 -57.77 -14.59 -39.24
N GLU A 495 -58.32 -14.39 -40.45
CA GLU A 495 -57.56 -14.54 -41.71
C GLU A 495 -56.41 -13.53 -41.86
N THR A 496 -56.57 -12.30 -41.35
CA THR A 496 -55.51 -11.29 -41.39
C THR A 496 -54.37 -11.60 -40.42
N LEU A 497 -54.66 -12.29 -39.31
CA LEU A 497 -53.67 -12.75 -38.35
C LEU A 497 -52.84 -13.91 -38.89
N ASP A 498 -53.48 -14.83 -39.64
CA ASP A 498 -52.80 -15.98 -40.25
C ASP A 498 -51.93 -15.58 -41.45
N ARG A 499 -52.30 -14.52 -42.18
CA ARG A 499 -51.57 -14.06 -43.38
C ARG A 499 -50.41 -13.12 -43.09
N ASN A 500 -50.48 -12.31 -42.03
CA ASN A 500 -49.52 -11.23 -41.78
C ASN A 500 -48.70 -11.49 -40.50
N ALA A 501 -47.38 -11.59 -40.65
CA ALA A 501 -46.47 -11.77 -39.50
C ALA A 501 -46.26 -10.52 -38.65
N VAL A 502 -46.54 -9.32 -39.19
CA VAL A 502 -46.39 -8.03 -38.51
C VAL A 502 -47.64 -7.20 -38.75
N LEU A 503 -48.23 -6.67 -37.67
CA LEU A 503 -49.43 -5.83 -37.69
C LEU A 503 -49.15 -4.50 -36.99
N GLN A 504 -49.72 -3.42 -37.50
CA GLN A 504 -49.61 -2.08 -36.94
C GLN A 504 -50.92 -1.66 -36.26
N LEU A 505 -50.83 -1.26 -35.00
CA LEU A 505 -51.96 -0.67 -34.27
C LEU A 505 -52.16 0.78 -34.70
N ASP A 506 -53.39 1.15 -35.07
CA ASP A 506 -53.74 2.52 -35.42
C ASP A 506 -54.16 3.30 -34.15
N PRO A 507 -53.39 4.33 -33.73
CA PRO A 507 -53.71 5.13 -32.55
C PRO A 507 -54.96 6.01 -32.74
N ALA A 508 -55.43 6.25 -33.96
CA ALA A 508 -56.61 7.08 -34.23
C ALA A 508 -57.93 6.38 -33.90
N VAL A 509 -57.92 5.04 -33.78
CA VAL A 509 -59.13 4.26 -33.47
C VAL A 509 -59.43 4.37 -31.97
N PRO A 510 -60.66 4.77 -31.58
CA PRO A 510 -61.02 4.97 -30.18
C PRO A 510 -60.92 3.66 -29.38
N GLY A 511 -60.20 3.71 -28.27
CA GLY A 511 -59.96 2.57 -27.37
C GLY A 511 -58.66 1.81 -27.64
N VAL A 512 -58.00 2.00 -28.79
CA VAL A 512 -56.69 1.36 -29.06
C VAL A 512 -55.61 1.96 -28.17
N PHE A 513 -55.63 3.28 -28.02
CA PHE A 513 -54.82 4.02 -27.06
C PHE A 513 -55.74 4.61 -25.97
N GLY A 514 -55.68 4.05 -24.76
CA GLY A 514 -56.48 4.43 -23.60
C GLY A 514 -55.87 5.53 -22.74
N GLY A 515 -54.72 6.08 -23.13
CA GLY A 515 -53.97 7.08 -22.38
C GLY A 515 -52.53 6.65 -22.09
N PRO A 516 -51.67 7.59 -21.63
CA PRO A 516 -50.28 7.30 -21.30
C PRO A 516 -50.17 6.39 -20.08
N TYR A 517 -49.14 5.54 -20.06
CA TYR A 517 -48.84 4.69 -18.91
C TYR A 517 -48.47 5.57 -17.68
N PRO A 518 -49.04 5.33 -16.49
CA PRO A 518 -48.88 6.25 -15.34
C PRO A 518 -47.44 6.46 -14.85
N LEU A 519 -46.56 5.47 -15.01
CA LEU A 519 -45.17 5.55 -14.54
C LEU A 519 -44.22 4.91 -15.55
N GLY A 520 -43.45 5.73 -16.27
CA GLY A 520 -42.44 5.27 -17.20
C GLY A 520 -42.99 4.88 -18.57
N ILE A 521 -42.30 3.96 -19.26
CA ILE A 521 -42.65 3.54 -20.62
C ILE A 521 -43.60 2.34 -20.59
N ASP A 522 -44.60 2.35 -21.47
CA ASP A 522 -45.58 1.27 -21.58
C ASP A 522 -44.89 -0.08 -21.92
N PRO A 523 -45.19 -1.17 -21.20
CA PRO A 523 -44.63 -2.49 -21.46
C PRO A 523 -44.79 -3.01 -22.90
N ILE A 524 -45.83 -2.56 -23.61
CA ILE A 524 -46.14 -3.00 -24.98
C ILE A 524 -44.99 -2.74 -25.95
N TRP A 525 -44.22 -1.67 -25.72
CA TRP A 525 -43.10 -1.29 -26.58
C TRP A 525 -41.97 -2.30 -26.54
N ASN A 526 -41.84 -3.13 -25.51
CA ASN A 526 -40.78 -4.16 -25.50
C ASN A 526 -41.08 -5.32 -26.46
N VAL A 527 -42.37 -5.58 -26.73
CA VAL A 527 -42.83 -6.63 -27.65
C VAL A 527 -42.90 -6.10 -29.09
N ALA A 528 -43.01 -4.80 -29.29
CA ALA A 528 -43.15 -4.18 -30.60
C ALA A 528 -41.86 -4.23 -31.44
N THR A 529 -42.00 -4.43 -32.75
CA THR A 529 -40.87 -4.43 -33.70
C THR A 529 -40.29 -3.03 -33.92
N ASN A 530 -41.11 -1.98 -33.82
CA ASN A 530 -40.73 -0.58 -33.98
C ASN A 530 -40.24 0.09 -32.68
N LYS A 531 -39.87 -0.68 -31.64
CA LYS A 531 -39.45 -0.16 -30.34
C LYS A 531 -38.27 0.81 -30.41
N LEU A 532 -37.29 0.52 -31.27
CA LEU A 532 -36.07 1.30 -31.39
C LEU A 532 -36.37 2.70 -31.92
N THR A 533 -37.27 2.83 -32.90
CA THR A 533 -37.65 4.11 -33.48
C THR A 533 -38.31 5.01 -32.42
N PHE A 534 -39.20 4.46 -31.61
CA PHE A 534 -39.85 5.19 -30.52
C PHE A 534 -38.85 5.56 -29.40
N LEU A 535 -38.11 4.59 -28.87
CA LEU A 535 -37.19 4.79 -27.75
C LEU A 535 -36.04 5.74 -28.11
N ASN A 536 -35.50 5.67 -29.32
CA ASN A 536 -34.43 6.57 -29.75
C ASN A 536 -34.92 8.01 -29.86
N SER A 537 -36.12 8.23 -30.42
CA SER A 537 -36.73 9.57 -30.49
C SER A 537 -36.96 10.16 -29.10
N PHE A 538 -37.48 9.33 -28.17
CA PHE A 538 -37.68 9.74 -26.78
C PHE A 538 -36.36 10.07 -26.07
N LYS A 539 -35.38 9.16 -26.10
CA LYS A 539 -34.08 9.34 -25.43
C LYS A 539 -33.33 10.56 -25.98
N MET A 540 -33.33 10.78 -27.29
CA MET A 540 -32.67 11.94 -27.88
C MET A 540 -33.27 13.26 -27.38
N LYS A 541 -34.60 13.38 -27.36
CA LYS A 541 -35.29 14.59 -26.87
C LYS A 541 -35.05 14.82 -25.38
N MET A 542 -35.14 13.76 -24.58
CA MET A 542 -34.90 13.83 -23.14
C MET A 542 -33.45 14.24 -22.82
N SER A 543 -32.46 13.69 -23.51
CA SER A 543 -31.04 14.06 -23.34
C SER A 543 -30.79 15.54 -23.64
N VAL A 544 -31.41 16.11 -24.68
CA VAL A 544 -31.29 17.53 -24.99
C VAL A 544 -31.90 18.40 -23.88
N ILE A 545 -33.08 18.03 -23.37
CA ILE A 545 -33.75 18.78 -22.29
C ILE A 545 -32.91 18.77 -21.02
N LEU A 546 -32.39 17.60 -20.61
CA LEU A 546 -31.52 17.50 -19.44
C LEU A 546 -30.22 18.27 -19.62
N GLY A 547 -29.59 18.18 -20.80
CA GLY A 547 -28.35 18.87 -21.11
C GLY A 547 -28.51 20.40 -21.04
N VAL A 548 -29.54 20.94 -21.68
CA VAL A 548 -29.82 22.39 -21.67
C VAL A 548 -30.14 22.88 -20.24
N THR A 549 -30.95 22.13 -19.49
CA THR A 549 -31.29 22.50 -18.10
C THR A 549 -30.06 22.51 -17.21
N HIS A 550 -29.18 21.51 -17.34
CA HIS A 550 -27.94 21.42 -16.55
C HIS A 550 -26.96 22.55 -16.90
N MET A 551 -26.79 22.87 -18.19
CA MET A 551 -25.93 24.00 -18.61
C MET A 551 -26.49 25.35 -18.15
N LEU A 552 -27.80 25.59 -18.29
CA LEU A 552 -28.43 26.81 -17.81
C LEU A 552 -28.27 26.97 -16.28
N PHE A 553 -28.37 25.87 -15.53
CA PHE A 553 -28.09 25.88 -14.10
C PHE A 553 -26.64 26.29 -13.81
N GLY A 554 -25.65 25.73 -14.53
CA GLY A 554 -24.25 26.13 -14.39
C GLY A 554 -24.01 27.62 -14.67
N VAL A 555 -24.61 28.16 -15.72
CA VAL A 555 -24.54 29.60 -16.05
C VAL A 555 -25.22 30.45 -14.98
N SER A 556 -26.31 29.99 -14.36
CA SER A 556 -26.92 30.72 -13.25
C SER A 556 -26.01 30.85 -12.02
N LEU A 557 -25.15 29.85 -11.75
CA LEU A 557 -24.19 29.89 -10.65
C LEU A 557 -23.07 30.92 -10.87
N SER A 558 -22.68 31.18 -12.12
CA SER A 558 -21.68 32.21 -12.40
C SER A 558 -22.18 33.61 -12.01
N LEU A 559 -23.48 33.89 -12.20
CA LEU A 559 -24.10 35.12 -11.73
C LEU A 559 -24.00 35.26 -10.21
N PHE A 560 -24.25 34.20 -9.45
CA PHE A 560 -24.12 34.22 -7.98
C PHE A 560 -22.68 34.45 -7.51
N ASN A 561 -21.68 33.95 -8.25
CA ASN A 561 -20.26 34.24 -8.00
C ASN A 561 -19.94 35.71 -8.26
N HIS A 562 -20.34 36.26 -9.41
CA HIS A 562 -20.09 37.66 -9.76
C HIS A 562 -20.76 38.63 -8.78
N LEU A 563 -22.04 38.39 -8.44
CA LEU A 563 -22.76 39.22 -7.47
C LEU A 563 -22.05 39.22 -6.11
N TYR A 564 -21.57 38.07 -5.66
CA TYR A 564 -20.87 37.99 -4.38
C TYR A 564 -19.50 38.69 -4.40
N LEU A 565 -18.71 38.50 -5.46
CA LEU A 565 -17.42 39.16 -5.59
C LEU A 565 -17.60 40.68 -5.64
N VAL A 566 -18.54 41.19 -6.44
CA VAL A 566 -18.84 42.64 -6.51
C VAL A 566 -19.32 43.19 -5.16
N LEU A 567 -20.23 42.48 -4.49
CA LEU A 567 -20.71 42.89 -3.16
C LEU A 567 -19.58 42.87 -2.12
N SER A 568 -18.65 41.91 -2.23
CA SER A 568 -17.48 41.83 -1.36
C SER A 568 -16.51 42.99 -1.58
N THR A 569 -16.27 43.39 -2.83
CA THR A 569 -15.44 44.56 -3.17
C THR A 569 -16.07 45.86 -2.64
N LEU A 570 -17.38 46.05 -2.86
CA LEU A 570 -18.11 47.23 -2.35
C LEU A 570 -18.12 47.30 -0.83
N ARG A 571 -18.22 46.15 -0.13
CA ARG A 571 -18.17 46.09 1.33
C ARG A 571 -16.77 46.37 1.87
N PHE A 572 -15.72 45.95 1.15
CA PHE A 572 -14.33 46.27 1.46
C PHE A 572 -14.04 47.76 1.32
N ASP A 573 -14.46 48.39 0.21
CA ASP A 573 -14.29 49.83 -0.02
C ASP A 573 -15.06 50.67 1.02
N SER A 574 -16.26 50.23 1.40
CA SER A 574 -17.07 50.88 2.44
C SER A 574 -16.42 50.78 3.83
N CYS A 575 -15.81 49.64 4.18
CA CYS A 575 -15.09 49.48 5.45
C CYS A 575 -13.76 50.24 5.45
N PHE A 576 -13.08 50.35 4.30
CA PHE A 576 -11.83 51.11 4.17
C PHE A 576 -12.08 52.63 4.30
N LEU A 577 -13.18 53.13 3.72
CA LEU A 577 -13.66 54.50 3.90
C LEU A 577 -14.09 54.78 5.36
N PHE A 578 -14.67 53.80 6.05
CA PHE A 578 -15.03 53.94 7.48
C PHE A 578 -13.82 53.85 8.42
N SER A 579 -12.78 53.07 8.11
CA SER A 579 -11.58 53.01 8.95
C SER A 579 -10.66 54.22 8.77
N GLN A 580 -10.63 54.84 7.58
CA GLN A 580 -9.92 56.11 7.37
C GLN A 580 -10.63 57.32 7.99
N SER A 581 -11.94 57.27 8.20
CA SER A 581 -12.69 58.38 8.82
C SER A 581 -12.60 58.43 10.36
N THR A 582 -12.00 57.42 11.01
CA THR A 582 -11.73 57.42 12.45
C THR A 582 -10.29 57.79 12.85
N VAL A 583 -9.43 58.13 11.88
CA VAL A 583 -8.07 58.62 12.14
C VAL A 583 -7.82 59.88 11.31
N LEU A 584 -8.30 61.03 11.81
CA LEU A 584 -7.72 62.33 11.47
C LEU A 584 -6.36 62.43 12.19
N PRO A 585 -5.31 62.91 11.51
CA PRO A 585 -5.16 64.35 11.43
C PRO A 585 -4.78 64.90 10.03
N GLU A 586 -5.14 66.17 9.89
CA GLU A 586 -4.51 67.18 9.03
C GLU A 586 -4.63 67.02 7.51
N CYS A 587 -5.65 67.72 7.02
CA CYS A 587 -5.65 68.47 5.78
C CYS A 587 -4.26 68.86 5.30
N ASP A 588 -3.90 68.46 4.07
CA ASP A 588 -3.33 69.42 3.16
C ASP A 588 -3.45 69.00 1.68
N ILE A 589 -3.79 70.00 0.87
CA ILE A 589 -3.53 70.10 -0.58
C ILE A 589 -4.60 69.48 -1.51
N CYS A 590 -5.63 70.30 -1.76
CA CYS A 590 -6.07 70.56 -3.14
C CYS A 590 -4.87 70.92 -4.03
N LYS A 591 -4.59 70.14 -5.07
CA LYS A 591 -3.92 70.61 -6.30
C LYS A 591 -4.13 69.60 -7.45
N THR A 592 -5.03 69.97 -8.36
CA THR A 592 -4.86 69.93 -9.83
C THR A 592 -4.25 68.69 -10.47
N SER A 593 -5.09 67.86 -11.11
CA SER A 593 -5.17 67.65 -12.57
C SER A 593 -6.10 66.49 -12.90
#